data_AF-F8P1P6-F1
#
_entry.id   AF-F8P1P6-F1
#
_cell.length_a   1.000
_cell.length_b   1.000
_cell.length_c   1.000
_cell.angle_alpha   90.00
_cell.angle_beta   90.00
_cell.angle_gamma   90.00
#
_symmetry.space_group_name_H-M   'P 1'
#
loop_
_entity.id
_entity.type
_entity.pdbx_description
1 polymer ?
#
loop_
_entity_poly.entity_id
_entity_poly.type
_entity_poly.pdbx_seq_one_letter_code
_entity_poly.pdbx_strand_id
1 'polypeptide(L)'
;MFPGNKVQLMSATFLLALLSSPTVATIAGRSSGEATCDDAEVVSSTTISVNGKEVVHTTYSCPSIARRATRDLPTYVCGQLCDYACSAPASNPLPPISEDCGMIQDAILLYAGSIDPTFVVDAGGIEQLTYGTCIFYFGNLSTEPIEYCWDNLSSTASSGETACFPPIQPVQSLALCIPSSGAWEVGEWGTLEHLASLNSKLTSQLGKGSPIGISLYITRSQLIQYVPTMSMVAALV
;
A
#
# COMPACT_ATOMS: atom_id res chain seq x y z
N MET A 1 38.32 -39.70 30.05
CA MET A 1 37.34 -40.54 30.75
C MET A 1 36.47 -39.60 31.56
N PHE A 2 35.39 -39.09 30.97
CA PHE A 2 34.47 -38.15 31.62
C PHE A 2 33.09 -38.81 31.70
N PRO A 3 32.44 -38.83 32.88
CA PRO A 3 31.23 -39.59 33.10
C PRO A 3 30.03 -38.89 32.45
N GLY A 4 29.20 -39.69 31.80
CA GLY A 4 27.98 -39.26 31.13
C GLY A 4 26.87 -38.91 32.11
N ASN A 5 26.22 -37.77 31.87
CA ASN A 5 24.97 -37.42 32.50
C ASN A 5 23.80 -37.82 31.59
N LYS A 6 23.05 -38.83 32.05
CA LYS A 6 21.73 -39.18 31.56
C LYS A 6 20.75 -38.14 32.09
N VAL A 7 20.26 -37.23 31.25
CA VAL A 7 19.13 -36.37 31.61
C VAL A 7 17.85 -37.10 31.20
N GLN A 8 17.07 -37.43 32.22
CA GLN A 8 15.82 -38.17 32.10
C GLN A 8 14.73 -37.35 31.42
N LEU A 9 14.10 -38.02 30.47
CA LEU A 9 12.84 -37.70 29.83
C LEU A 9 11.72 -37.74 30.89
N MET A 10 11.10 -36.60 31.21
CA MET A 10 9.80 -36.59 31.89
C MET A 10 8.76 -35.97 30.98
N SER A 11 7.93 -36.89 30.46
CA SER A 11 6.68 -36.62 29.76
C SER A 11 5.63 -36.19 30.78
N ALA A 12 5.10 -34.98 30.64
CA ALA A 12 3.93 -34.50 31.36
C ALA A 12 2.92 -34.00 30.33
N THR A 13 2.08 -34.92 29.85
CA THR A 13 0.98 -34.66 28.94
C THR A 13 -0.18 -34.08 29.74
N PHE A 14 -0.33 -32.75 29.73
CA PHE A 14 -1.53 -32.07 30.23
C PHE A 14 -2.46 -31.77 29.05
N LEU A 15 -3.46 -32.62 28.86
CA LEU A 15 -4.56 -32.44 27.91
C LEU A 15 -5.65 -31.57 28.56
N LEU A 16 -5.58 -30.25 28.34
CA LEU A 16 -6.67 -29.31 28.58
C LEU A 16 -7.32 -28.97 27.24
N ALA A 17 -8.41 -29.69 26.92
CA ALA A 17 -9.26 -29.37 25.77
C ALA A 17 -10.21 -28.23 26.15
N LEU A 18 -9.76 -26.98 25.97
CA LEU A 18 -10.64 -25.82 25.90
C LEU A 18 -11.23 -25.75 24.49
N LEU A 19 -12.50 -26.13 24.36
CA LEU A 19 -13.32 -25.83 23.19
C LEU A 19 -13.68 -24.33 23.21
N SER A 20 -12.71 -23.48 22.84
CA SER A 20 -13.03 -22.11 22.43
C SER A 20 -13.43 -22.16 20.96
N SER A 21 -14.73 -21.99 20.71
CA SER A 21 -15.25 -21.73 19.37
C SER A 21 -14.40 -20.66 18.69
N PRO A 22 -13.83 -20.88 17.49
CA PRO A 22 -13.40 -19.77 16.68
C PRO A 22 -14.69 -19.09 16.19
N THR A 23 -15.17 -18.10 16.94
CA THR A 23 -15.78 -16.96 16.26
C THR A 23 -14.66 -16.42 15.39
N VAL A 24 -14.66 -16.84 14.13
CA VAL A 24 -14.08 -16.07 13.05
C VAL A 24 -14.90 -14.79 13.03
N ALA A 25 -14.52 -13.86 13.91
CA ALA A 25 -14.73 -12.47 13.62
C ALA A 25 -13.89 -12.26 12.37
N THR A 26 -14.56 -12.28 11.21
CA THR A 26 -14.04 -11.61 10.04
C THR A 26 -13.85 -10.17 10.50
N ILE A 27 -12.63 -9.87 10.97
CA ILE A 27 -12.18 -8.51 11.09
C ILE A 27 -12.15 -8.06 9.64
N ALA A 28 -13.27 -7.51 9.16
CA ALA A 28 -13.27 -6.50 8.14
C ALA A 28 -12.57 -5.27 8.76
N GLY A 29 -11.29 -5.44 9.07
CA GLY A 29 -10.38 -4.35 9.27
C GLY A 29 -10.33 -3.71 7.91
N ARG A 30 -10.97 -2.55 7.79
CA ARG A 30 -10.66 -1.61 6.72
C ARG A 30 -9.19 -1.27 6.90
N SER A 31 -8.34 -2.06 6.26
CA SER A 31 -6.91 -1.82 6.14
C SER A 31 -6.77 -0.45 5.49
N SER A 32 -6.23 0.50 6.24
CA SER A 32 -6.06 1.90 5.86
C SER A 32 -4.93 2.06 4.84
N GLY A 33 -5.16 1.55 3.64
CA GLY A 33 -4.30 1.60 2.45
C GLY A 33 -5.11 1.30 1.18
N GLU A 34 -6.34 1.80 1.11
CA GLU A 34 -7.24 1.65 -0.04
C GLU A 34 -6.53 2.16 -1.31
N ALA A 35 -6.36 1.23 -2.25
CA ALA A 35 -5.73 1.41 -3.54
C ALA A 35 -6.37 2.56 -4.36
N THR A 36 -5.72 2.95 -5.47
CA THR A 36 -6.15 3.98 -6.43
C THR A 36 -7.59 3.79 -6.99
N CYS A 37 -8.29 2.72 -6.63
CA CYS A 37 -9.66 2.37 -7.02
C CYS A 37 -10.61 2.25 -5.81
N ASP A 38 -11.87 2.70 -5.97
CA ASP A 38 -12.90 2.67 -4.91
C ASP A 38 -13.36 1.25 -4.53
N ASP A 39 -12.99 0.24 -5.32
CA ASP A 39 -13.38 -1.17 -5.17
C ASP A 39 -12.20 -2.09 -4.87
N ALA A 40 -11.14 -1.56 -4.26
CA ALA A 40 -9.95 -2.30 -3.90
C ALA A 40 -10.23 -3.48 -2.96
N GLU A 41 -9.80 -4.67 -3.35
CA GLU A 41 -9.89 -5.88 -2.53
C GLU A 41 -8.48 -6.40 -2.22
N VAL A 42 -8.24 -6.74 -0.95
CA VAL A 42 -6.98 -7.39 -0.54
C VAL A 42 -6.97 -8.82 -1.10
N VAL A 43 -6.02 -9.11 -1.98
CA VAL A 43 -5.82 -10.43 -2.58
C VAL A 43 -4.92 -11.29 -1.71
N SER A 44 -3.84 -10.69 -1.19
CA SER A 44 -2.87 -11.38 -0.34
C SER A 44 -2.27 -10.39 0.67
N SER A 45 -1.83 -10.91 1.81
CA SER A 45 -1.06 -10.14 2.78
C SER A 45 -0.06 -11.06 3.47
N THR A 46 1.20 -10.63 3.50
CA THR A 46 2.30 -11.33 4.15
C THR A 46 3.13 -10.36 4.99
N THR A 47 3.96 -10.88 5.88
CA THR A 47 4.84 -10.08 6.72
C THR A 47 6.30 -10.43 6.45
N ILE A 48 7.13 -9.41 6.33
CA ILE A 48 8.57 -9.53 6.13
C ILE A 48 9.26 -9.08 7.42
N SER A 49 9.99 -9.98 8.05
CA SER A 49 10.71 -9.69 9.29
C SER A 49 12.11 -9.13 9.00
N VAL A 50 12.36 -7.89 9.42
CA VAL A 50 13.64 -7.19 9.31
C VAL A 50 14.10 -6.81 10.70
N ASN A 51 15.18 -7.43 11.20
CA ASN A 51 15.72 -7.12 12.54
C ASN A 51 14.67 -7.20 13.67
N GLY A 52 13.71 -8.12 13.57
CA GLY A 52 12.62 -8.29 14.54
C GLY A 52 11.46 -7.29 14.41
N LYS A 53 11.45 -6.46 13.36
CA LYS A 53 10.34 -5.59 12.96
C LYS A 53 9.61 -6.20 11.76
N GLU A 54 8.31 -6.00 11.67
CA GLU A 54 7.47 -6.57 10.61
C GLU A 54 7.05 -5.50 9.61
N VAL A 55 7.47 -5.66 8.35
CA VAL A 55 6.95 -4.89 7.21
C VAL A 55 5.78 -5.67 6.62
N VAL A 56 4.64 -5.00 6.46
CA VAL A 56 3.43 -5.61 5.89
C VAL A 56 3.48 -5.48 4.38
N HIS A 57 3.48 -6.61 3.69
CA HIS A 57 3.38 -6.70 2.24
C HIS A 57 1.95 -7.07 1.88
N THR A 58 1.28 -6.27 1.06
CA THR A 58 -0.13 -6.46 0.69
C THR A 58 -0.29 -6.30 -0.81
N THR A 59 -0.96 -7.26 -1.44
CA THR A 59 -1.40 -7.16 -2.83
C THR A 59 -2.90 -6.83 -2.86
N TYR A 60 -3.28 -5.84 -3.64
CA TYR A 60 -4.66 -5.45 -3.88
C TYR A 60 -5.05 -5.72 -5.35
N SER A 61 -6.34 -5.92 -5.59
CA SER A 61 -6.95 -5.94 -6.93
C SER A 61 -8.01 -4.87 -7.04
N CYS A 62 -8.07 -4.20 -8.19
CA CYS A 62 -9.14 -3.30 -8.60
C CYS A 62 -10.04 -4.00 -9.64
N PRO A 63 -11.19 -4.58 -9.23
CA PRO A 63 -12.09 -5.31 -10.13
C PRO A 63 -12.54 -4.51 -11.36
N SER A 64 -12.72 -3.20 -11.21
CA SER A 64 -13.08 -2.28 -12.29
C SER A 64 -12.11 -2.30 -13.48
N ILE A 65 -10.81 -2.43 -13.22
CA ILE A 65 -9.75 -2.51 -14.25
C ILE A 65 -9.49 -3.97 -14.63
N ALA A 66 -9.44 -4.88 -13.65
CA ALA A 66 -9.18 -6.31 -13.88
C ALA A 66 -10.18 -6.97 -14.85
N ARG A 67 -11.42 -6.48 -14.93
CA ARG A 67 -12.42 -6.97 -15.91
C ARG A 67 -12.04 -6.71 -17.37
N ARG A 68 -11.12 -5.79 -17.63
CA ARG A 68 -10.61 -5.46 -18.96
C ARG A 68 -9.26 -6.12 -19.25
N ALA A 69 -8.77 -6.96 -18.33
CA ALA A 69 -7.47 -7.59 -18.46
C ALA A 69 -7.39 -8.49 -19.70
N THR A 70 -6.30 -8.35 -20.45
CA THR A 70 -5.90 -9.35 -21.45
C THR A 70 -5.06 -10.44 -20.77
N ARG A 71 -4.90 -11.58 -21.44
CA ARG A 71 -4.08 -12.70 -20.93
C ARG A 71 -2.71 -12.72 -21.61
N ASP A 72 -2.13 -11.53 -21.78
CA ASP A 72 -0.84 -11.37 -22.42
C ASP A 72 0.31 -11.67 -21.44
N LEU A 73 1.50 -11.83 -22.00
CA LEU A 73 2.72 -11.96 -21.21
C LEU A 73 2.98 -10.65 -20.43
N PRO A 74 3.52 -10.72 -19.20
CA PRO A 74 3.86 -9.52 -18.46
C PRO A 74 4.79 -8.59 -19.23
N THR A 75 4.44 -7.31 -19.28
CA THR A 75 5.33 -6.28 -19.83
C THR A 75 6.36 -5.90 -18.77
N TYR A 76 7.65 -6.07 -19.08
CA TYR A 76 8.74 -5.73 -18.17
C TYR A 76 9.04 -4.22 -18.19
N VAL A 77 8.91 -3.54 -17.05
CA VAL A 77 9.10 -2.07 -16.95
C VAL A 77 10.15 -1.62 -15.94
N CYS A 78 11.03 -2.51 -15.48
CA CYS A 78 12.14 -2.10 -14.62
C CYS A 78 13.07 -1.10 -15.32
N GLY A 79 13.60 -0.14 -14.57
CA GLY A 79 14.51 0.89 -15.07
C GLY A 79 13.85 1.96 -15.95
N GLN A 80 12.54 1.87 -16.20
CA GLN A 80 11.85 2.89 -16.96
C GLN A 80 11.78 4.21 -16.18
N LEU A 81 11.95 5.30 -16.92
CA LEU A 81 11.90 6.66 -16.36
C LEU A 81 10.45 7.12 -16.19
N CYS A 82 10.26 8.03 -15.26
CA CYS A 82 8.99 8.65 -14.94
C CYS A 82 9.20 10.08 -14.45
N ASP A 83 8.11 10.85 -14.45
CA ASP A 83 8.06 12.18 -13.87
C ASP A 83 7.37 12.14 -12.50
N TYR A 84 7.89 12.91 -11.55
CA TYR A 84 7.28 13.02 -10.23
C TYR A 84 6.16 14.05 -10.21
N ALA A 85 4.99 13.61 -9.75
CA ALA A 85 3.88 14.44 -9.36
C ALA A 85 3.79 14.46 -7.83
N CYS A 86 4.01 15.63 -7.24
CA CYS A 86 3.87 15.81 -5.81
C CYS A 86 2.44 16.22 -5.43
N SER A 87 1.97 15.74 -4.28
CA SER A 87 0.68 16.17 -3.71
C SER A 87 0.74 16.31 -2.20
N ALA A 88 0.05 17.34 -1.70
CA ALA A 88 -0.38 17.46 -0.32
C ALA A 88 -1.87 17.13 -0.33
N PRO A 89 -2.28 16.04 0.30
CA PRO A 89 -3.65 15.63 0.20
C PRO A 89 -4.45 16.42 1.27
N ALA A 90 -5.78 16.54 1.08
CA ALA A 90 -6.56 17.65 1.68
C ALA A 90 -6.57 17.72 3.22
N SER A 91 -6.23 16.63 3.91
CA SER A 91 -6.17 16.54 5.38
C SER A 91 -4.80 16.88 5.96
N ASN A 92 -3.87 17.40 5.15
CA ASN A 92 -2.52 17.79 5.56
C ASN A 92 -1.76 16.70 6.36
N PRO A 93 -1.69 15.45 5.87
CA PRO A 93 -0.84 14.46 6.49
C PRO A 93 0.62 14.90 6.39
N LEU A 94 1.36 14.65 7.46
CA LEU A 94 2.80 14.85 7.46
C LEU A 94 3.44 13.88 6.46
N PRO A 95 4.55 14.25 5.81
CA PRO A 95 5.34 13.29 5.06
C PRO A 95 5.75 12.11 5.97
N PRO A 96 6.00 10.92 5.40
CA PRO A 96 6.51 9.79 6.18
C PRO A 96 7.85 10.15 6.81
N ILE A 97 8.18 9.51 7.94
CA ILE A 97 9.51 9.66 8.52
C ILE A 97 10.50 8.76 7.79
N SER A 98 11.70 9.26 7.54
CA SER A 98 12.71 8.56 6.75
C SER A 98 13.18 7.26 7.40
N GLU A 99 13.13 7.15 8.74
CA GLU A 99 13.44 5.90 9.44
C GLU A 99 12.45 4.78 9.11
N ASP A 100 11.17 5.11 8.91
CA ASP A 100 10.15 4.13 8.55
C ASP A 100 10.29 3.68 7.09
N CYS A 101 10.62 4.62 6.20
CA CYS A 101 10.91 4.31 4.79
C CYS A 101 12.20 3.50 4.63
N GLY A 102 13.21 3.76 5.48
CA GLY A 102 14.44 2.96 5.54
C GLY A 102 14.17 1.50 5.88
N MET A 103 13.21 1.22 6.78
CA MET A 103 12.81 -0.16 7.11
C MET A 103 12.18 -0.90 5.92
N ILE A 104 11.41 -0.20 5.08
CA ILE A 104 10.86 -0.80 3.84
C ILE A 104 11.98 -1.06 2.83
N GLN A 105 12.93 -0.14 2.68
CA GLN A 105 14.10 -0.33 1.80
C GLN A 105 14.93 -1.54 2.25
N ASP A 106 15.19 -1.69 3.55
CA ASP A 106 15.88 -2.85 4.12
C ASP A 106 15.09 -4.15 3.88
N ALA A 107 13.76 -4.11 4.00
CA ALA A 107 12.90 -5.25 3.69
C ALA A 107 13.02 -5.66 2.24
N ILE A 108 12.94 -4.71 1.31
CA ILE A 108 13.09 -4.94 -0.14
C ILE A 108 14.46 -5.58 -0.45
N LEU A 109 15.53 -5.08 0.16
CA LEU A 109 16.89 -5.63 -0.05
C LEU A 109 16.99 -7.10 0.40
N LEU A 110 16.40 -7.43 1.55
CA LEU A 110 16.34 -8.82 2.03
C LEU A 110 15.45 -9.69 1.14
N TYR A 111 14.32 -9.14 0.68
CA TYR A 111 13.36 -9.83 -0.17
C TYR A 111 14.00 -10.18 -1.53
N ALA A 112 14.60 -9.21 -2.21
CA ALA A 112 15.29 -9.40 -3.50
C ALA A 112 16.48 -10.39 -3.42
N GLY A 113 17.09 -10.55 -2.25
CA GLY A 113 18.14 -11.55 -2.02
C GLY A 113 17.61 -12.96 -1.72
N SER A 114 16.32 -13.09 -1.36
CA SER A 114 15.71 -14.34 -0.87
C SER A 114 14.67 -14.93 -1.82
N ILE A 115 14.08 -14.10 -2.69
CA ILE A 115 13.05 -14.46 -3.68
C ILE A 115 13.43 -13.95 -5.07
N ASP A 116 12.54 -14.13 -6.05
CA ASP A 116 12.72 -13.58 -7.39
C ASP A 116 12.99 -12.05 -7.33
N PRO A 117 13.93 -11.52 -8.14
CA PRO A 117 14.29 -10.11 -8.11
C PRO A 117 13.17 -9.19 -8.63
N THR A 118 12.15 -9.77 -9.24
CA THR A 118 11.00 -9.11 -9.84
C THR A 118 9.71 -9.60 -9.23
N PHE A 119 8.63 -8.86 -9.47
CA PHE A 119 7.26 -9.23 -9.15
C PHE A 119 6.34 -8.85 -10.31
N VAL A 120 5.28 -9.62 -10.49
CA VAL A 120 4.25 -9.36 -11.52
C VAL A 120 3.00 -8.85 -10.84
N VAL A 121 2.49 -7.72 -11.34
CA VAL A 121 1.23 -7.13 -10.90
C VAL A 121 0.21 -7.25 -12.01
N ASP A 122 -0.89 -7.95 -11.73
CA ASP A 122 -2.00 -8.10 -12.66
C ASP A 122 -2.60 -6.73 -13.04
N ALA A 123 -3.36 -6.70 -14.14
CA ALA A 123 -4.06 -5.48 -14.57
C ALA A 123 -4.99 -4.94 -13.48
N GLY A 124 -4.82 -3.68 -13.09
CA GLY A 124 -5.53 -3.09 -11.95
C GLY A 124 -5.05 -3.57 -10.58
N GLY A 125 -3.95 -4.31 -10.52
CA GLY A 125 -3.35 -4.74 -9.26
C GLY A 125 -2.52 -3.63 -8.63
N ILE A 126 -2.39 -3.68 -7.31
CA ILE A 126 -1.44 -2.86 -6.56
C ILE A 126 -0.60 -3.73 -5.66
N GLU A 127 0.71 -3.52 -5.70
CA GLU A 127 1.65 -4.13 -4.77
C GLU A 127 2.09 -3.07 -3.75
N GLN A 128 1.93 -3.34 -2.45
CA GLN A 128 2.18 -2.38 -1.40
C GLN A 128 3.05 -2.95 -0.27
N LEU A 129 3.99 -2.15 0.22
CA LEU A 129 4.76 -2.39 1.44
C LEU A 129 4.46 -1.27 2.44
N THR A 130 4.26 -1.63 3.69
CA THR A 130 3.88 -0.69 4.75
C THR A 130 4.66 -0.96 6.02
N TYR A 131 5.21 0.11 6.59
CA TYR A 131 5.86 0.07 7.90
C TYR A 131 5.75 1.45 8.57
N GLY A 132 5.23 1.48 9.79
CA GLY A 132 5.06 2.72 10.54
C GLY A 132 4.26 3.76 9.76
N THR A 133 4.89 4.88 9.45
CA THR A 133 4.32 5.99 8.68
C THR A 133 4.56 5.89 7.18
N CYS A 134 5.39 4.97 6.71
CA CYS A 134 5.80 4.89 5.31
C CYS A 134 5.04 3.82 4.54
N ILE A 135 4.66 4.16 3.31
CA ILE A 135 4.08 3.23 2.34
C ILE A 135 4.82 3.37 1.02
N PHE A 136 5.34 2.27 0.50
CA PHE A 136 5.78 2.15 -0.89
C PHE A 136 4.75 1.32 -1.65
N TYR A 137 4.46 1.70 -2.90
CA TYR A 137 3.58 0.90 -3.73
C TYR A 137 3.92 1.00 -5.21
N PHE A 138 3.48 -0.02 -5.95
CA PHE A 138 3.43 -0.06 -7.39
C PHE A 138 1.98 -0.34 -7.83
N GLY A 139 1.43 0.53 -8.66
CA GLY A 139 0.08 0.36 -9.24
C GLY A 139 0.15 0.04 -10.73
N ASN A 140 -0.54 -1.02 -11.17
CA ASN A 140 -0.72 -1.33 -12.58
C ASN A 140 -2.05 -0.73 -13.07
N LEU A 141 -1.96 0.37 -13.83
CA LEU A 141 -3.11 1.09 -14.40
C LEU A 141 -3.48 0.58 -15.81
N SER A 142 -2.73 -0.36 -16.34
CA SER A 142 -2.92 -0.92 -17.68
C SER A 142 -3.92 -2.08 -17.68
N THR A 143 -4.23 -2.58 -18.88
CA THR A 143 -5.04 -3.78 -19.09
C THR A 143 -4.20 -5.06 -19.23
N GLU A 144 -2.89 -4.97 -19.10
CA GLU A 144 -1.97 -6.10 -19.26
C GLU A 144 -1.22 -6.32 -17.94
N PRO A 145 -0.78 -7.54 -17.61
CA PRO A 145 0.11 -7.74 -16.47
C PRO A 145 1.43 -6.99 -16.68
N ILE A 146 2.00 -6.44 -15.61
CA ILE A 146 3.27 -5.72 -15.65
C ILE A 146 4.24 -6.37 -14.68
N GLU A 147 5.46 -6.60 -15.13
CA GLU A 147 6.58 -7.06 -14.30
C GLU A 147 7.45 -5.87 -13.90
N TYR A 148 7.72 -5.74 -12.61
CA TYR A 148 8.54 -4.69 -12.02
C TYR A 148 9.60 -5.26 -11.07
N CYS A 149 10.61 -4.45 -10.76
CA CYS A 149 11.75 -4.88 -9.95
C CYS A 149 11.68 -4.28 -8.55
N TRP A 150 12.02 -5.08 -7.56
CA TRP A 150 12.01 -4.70 -6.15
C TRP A 150 12.99 -3.55 -5.86
N ASP A 151 14.20 -3.60 -6.42
CA ASP A 151 15.21 -2.55 -6.31
C ASP A 151 14.76 -1.23 -6.95
N ASN A 152 14.12 -1.31 -8.12
CA ASN A 152 13.49 -0.16 -8.78
C ASN A 152 12.38 0.46 -7.93
N LEU A 153 11.52 -0.36 -7.30
CA LEU A 153 10.48 0.15 -6.40
C LEU A 153 11.10 0.98 -5.27
N SER A 154 12.12 0.45 -4.57
CA SER A 154 12.79 1.17 -3.48
C SER A 154 13.48 2.46 -3.95
N SER A 155 14.26 2.39 -5.03
CA SER A 155 15.03 3.54 -5.52
C SER A 155 14.15 4.64 -6.10
N THR A 156 13.06 4.27 -6.79
CA THR A 156 12.07 5.20 -7.30
C THR A 156 11.25 5.83 -6.17
N ALA A 157 10.81 5.07 -5.17
CA ALA A 157 10.12 5.64 -4.01
C ALA A 157 11.01 6.67 -3.29
N SER A 158 12.22 6.29 -2.87
CA SER A 158 13.16 7.19 -2.17
C SER A 158 13.57 8.43 -2.99
N SER A 159 13.59 8.32 -4.32
CA SER A 159 13.79 9.47 -5.20
C SER A 159 12.61 10.44 -5.15
N GLY A 160 11.39 9.91 -4.98
CA GLY A 160 10.18 10.66 -4.72
C GLY A 160 10.22 11.45 -3.40
N GLU A 161 10.73 10.86 -2.31
CA GLU A 161 11.00 11.58 -1.05
C GLU A 161 11.85 12.82 -1.31
N THR A 162 12.98 12.67 -2.02
CA THR A 162 13.89 13.79 -2.31
C THR A 162 13.24 14.85 -3.22
N ALA A 163 12.39 14.42 -4.15
CA ALA A 163 11.75 15.30 -5.12
C ALA A 163 10.56 16.08 -4.53
N CYS A 164 9.83 15.50 -3.58
CA CYS A 164 8.54 16.02 -3.14
C CYS A 164 8.48 16.43 -1.67
N PHE A 165 9.27 15.83 -0.78
CA PHE A 165 9.16 16.07 0.66
C PHE A 165 10.08 17.21 1.10
N PRO A 166 9.92 17.74 2.34
CA PRO A 166 10.76 18.80 2.85
C PRO A 166 12.26 18.52 2.60
N PRO A 167 13.03 19.52 2.13
CA PRO A 167 12.77 20.96 2.24
C PRO A 167 11.89 21.58 1.14
N ILE A 168 11.35 20.80 0.20
CA ILE A 168 10.50 21.30 -0.88
C ILE A 168 9.20 21.92 -0.31
N GLN A 169 8.81 23.09 -0.84
CA GLN A 169 7.62 23.84 -0.43
C GLN A 169 6.65 24.01 -1.61
N PRO A 170 5.32 23.93 -1.38
CA PRO A 170 4.66 23.65 -0.11
C PRO A 170 4.90 22.20 0.35
N VAL A 171 4.78 21.92 1.66
CA VAL A 171 4.97 20.57 2.20
C VAL A 171 4.03 19.60 1.49
N GLN A 172 4.60 18.56 0.89
CA GLN A 172 3.88 17.45 0.26
C GLN A 172 4.05 16.21 1.14
N SER A 173 3.15 15.26 0.98
CA SER A 173 3.18 13.97 1.70
C SER A 173 2.89 12.77 0.79
N LEU A 174 2.80 13.04 -0.51
CA LEU A 174 2.65 12.05 -1.57
C LEU A 174 3.62 12.42 -2.69
N ALA A 175 4.47 11.46 -3.04
CA ALA A 175 5.31 11.48 -4.23
C ALA A 175 4.82 10.38 -5.17
N LEU A 176 4.53 10.73 -6.42
CA LEU A 176 4.03 9.79 -7.41
C LEU A 176 4.86 9.87 -8.70
N CYS A 177 5.57 8.80 -9.02
CA CYS A 177 6.31 8.60 -10.26
C CYS A 177 5.38 8.01 -11.31
N ILE A 178 5.12 8.76 -12.39
CA ILE A 178 4.24 8.36 -13.49
C ILE A 178 5.06 8.36 -14.81
N PRO A 179 5.13 7.24 -15.54
CA PRO A 179 5.75 7.19 -16.86
C PRO A 179 4.91 7.97 -17.88
N SER A 180 5.51 8.34 -19.00
CA SER A 180 4.81 9.04 -20.09
C SER A 180 3.65 8.24 -20.69
N SER A 181 3.65 6.91 -20.55
CA SER A 181 2.55 6.03 -20.98
C SER A 181 1.35 6.07 -20.04
N GLY A 182 1.54 6.44 -18.77
CA GLY A 182 0.53 6.32 -17.71
C GLY A 182 0.07 4.88 -17.42
N ALA A 183 0.81 3.87 -17.88
CA ALA A 183 0.41 2.46 -17.76
C ALA A 183 0.63 1.89 -16.35
N TRP A 184 1.52 2.50 -15.58
CA TRP A 184 1.85 2.11 -14.21
C TRP A 184 2.20 3.35 -13.40
N GLU A 185 2.27 3.21 -12.08
CA GLU A 185 2.72 4.26 -11.20
C GLU A 185 3.48 3.67 -10.01
N VAL A 186 4.47 4.40 -9.51
CA VAL A 186 5.16 4.09 -8.26
C VAL A 186 4.97 5.27 -7.34
N GLY A 187 4.68 5.04 -6.07
CA GLY A 187 4.67 6.16 -5.15
C GLY A 187 5.05 5.82 -3.73
N GLU A 188 5.20 6.93 -3.00
CA GLU A 188 5.52 6.97 -1.59
C GLU A 188 4.58 7.96 -0.92
N TRP A 189 4.01 7.57 0.22
CA TRP A 189 3.21 8.49 1.03
C TRP A 189 3.24 8.17 2.52
N GLY A 190 2.85 9.18 3.31
CA GLY A 190 2.68 9.09 4.76
C GLY A 190 1.34 8.46 5.18
N THR A 191 1.33 7.58 6.18
CA THR A 191 0.08 7.12 6.79
C THR A 191 -0.48 8.20 7.72
N LEU A 192 -1.77 8.53 7.58
CA LEU A 192 -2.65 8.64 8.75
C LEU A 192 -4.14 8.73 8.42
N GLU A 193 -4.56 9.13 7.20
CA GLU A 193 -5.97 9.11 6.79
C GLU A 193 -6.07 9.69 5.37
N HIS A 194 -5.79 8.90 4.32
CA HIS A 194 -5.79 9.48 2.97
C HIS A 194 -6.19 8.59 1.80
N LEU A 195 -7.38 8.01 1.90
CA LEU A 195 -7.97 7.17 0.85
C LEU A 195 -8.81 7.98 -0.16
N ALA A 196 -9.13 9.24 0.14
CA ALA A 196 -10.08 10.04 -0.67
C ALA A 196 -9.46 10.95 -1.76
N SER A 197 -8.14 11.15 -1.80
CA SER A 197 -7.54 12.19 -2.68
C SER A 197 -6.98 11.69 -4.02
N LEU A 198 -6.68 10.40 -4.20
CA LEU A 198 -6.07 9.90 -5.44
C LEU A 198 -7.09 9.78 -6.59
N ASN A 199 -8.33 9.36 -6.30
CA ASN A 199 -9.39 9.21 -7.30
C ASN A 199 -9.73 10.54 -8.04
N SER A 200 -9.64 11.67 -7.33
CA SER A 200 -9.84 13.01 -7.92
C SER A 200 -8.74 13.40 -8.92
N LYS A 201 -7.49 12.99 -8.68
CA LYS A 201 -6.33 13.43 -9.47
C LYS A 201 -6.16 12.59 -10.75
N LEU A 202 -6.42 11.28 -10.70
CA LEU A 202 -6.39 10.41 -11.90
C LEU A 202 -7.46 10.80 -12.92
N THR A 203 -8.66 11.15 -12.44
CA THR A 203 -9.76 11.68 -13.27
C THR A 203 -9.37 12.97 -14.00
N SER A 204 -8.52 13.80 -13.38
CA SER A 204 -8.06 15.06 -13.98
C SER A 204 -6.94 14.88 -15.02
N GLN A 205 -6.11 13.84 -14.89
CA GLN A 205 -4.99 13.57 -15.83
C GLN A 205 -5.47 12.80 -17.07
N LEU A 206 -6.35 11.81 -16.89
CA LEU A 206 -6.97 11.08 -18.02
C LEU A 206 -7.92 11.97 -18.86
N GLY A 207 -8.45 13.04 -18.26
CA GLY A 207 -9.31 14.01 -18.96
C GLY A 207 -8.59 14.99 -19.90
N LYS A 208 -7.25 15.04 -19.93
CA LYS A 208 -6.50 16.04 -20.72
C LYS A 208 -5.91 15.54 -22.05
N GLY A 209 -6.07 14.25 -22.41
CA GLY A 209 -5.39 13.72 -23.60
C GLY A 209 -6.12 12.65 -24.43
N SER A 210 -7.28 12.13 -24.01
CA SER A 210 -7.98 11.07 -24.75
C SER A 210 -9.30 11.55 -25.38
N PRO A 211 -9.56 11.31 -26.69
CA PRO A 211 -10.80 11.73 -27.36
C PRO A 211 -12.02 10.87 -27.00
N ILE A 212 -11.90 9.96 -26.03
CA ILE A 212 -12.99 9.11 -25.60
C ILE A 212 -13.60 9.74 -24.34
N GLY A 213 -14.68 10.50 -24.54
CA GLY A 213 -15.43 11.13 -23.46
C GLY A 213 -16.07 10.09 -22.54
N ILE A 214 -15.42 9.82 -21.42
CA ILE A 214 -16.02 9.11 -20.29
C ILE A 214 -16.39 10.16 -19.25
N SER A 215 -17.68 10.52 -19.23
CA SER A 215 -18.26 11.37 -18.20
C SER A 215 -18.52 10.53 -16.95
N LEU A 216 -17.65 10.64 -15.95
CA LEU A 216 -17.85 10.00 -14.65
C LEU A 216 -18.78 10.87 -13.80
N TYR A 217 -20.04 10.46 -13.66
CA TYR A 217 -20.98 11.04 -12.71
C TYR A 217 -20.71 10.49 -11.31
N ILE A 218 -19.99 11.25 -10.48
CA ILE A 218 -19.92 10.99 -9.03
C ILE A 218 -21.22 11.54 -8.42
N THR A 219 -22.11 10.65 -7.99
CA THR A 219 -23.36 11.03 -7.34
C THR A 219 -23.13 11.35 -5.86
N ARG A 220 -23.59 12.54 -5.46
CA ARG A 220 -23.40 13.22 -4.17
C ARG A 220 -24.18 12.62 -2.98
N SER A 221 -24.45 11.31 -2.94
CA SER A 221 -25.48 10.70 -2.06
C SER A 221 -25.01 9.92 -0.82
N GLN A 222 -23.76 10.05 -0.35
CA GLN A 222 -23.31 9.35 0.88
C GLN A 222 -22.69 10.26 1.95
N LEU A 223 -22.88 11.59 1.86
CA LEU A 223 -22.31 12.56 2.81
C LEU A 223 -23.25 12.95 3.97
N ILE A 224 -24.20 12.09 4.33
CA ILE A 224 -25.08 12.28 5.49
C ILE A 224 -25.16 10.98 6.27
N GLN A 225 -24.22 10.76 7.18
CA GLN A 225 -24.42 10.05 8.45
C GLN A 225 -23.08 10.03 9.19
N TYR A 226 -22.75 11.10 9.90
CA TYR A 226 -22.06 11.07 11.20
C TYR A 226 -21.99 12.50 11.74
N VAL A 227 -22.99 12.88 12.53
CA VAL A 227 -22.91 14.02 13.44
C VAL A 227 -22.80 13.41 14.84
N PRO A 228 -21.64 13.46 15.52
CA PRO A 228 -21.61 13.10 16.93
C PRO A 228 -22.31 14.21 17.72
N THR A 229 -23.41 13.85 18.37
CA THR A 229 -24.10 14.67 19.37
C THR A 229 -23.13 15.00 20.52
N MET A 230 -22.59 16.22 20.52
CA MET A 230 -21.97 16.78 21.73
C MET A 230 -23.06 17.12 22.73
N SER A 231 -23.09 16.36 23.82
CA SER A 231 -23.92 16.62 25.00
C SER A 231 -23.34 17.82 25.76
N MET A 232 -24.06 18.95 25.77
CA MET A 232 -23.79 20.07 26.66
C MET A 232 -24.31 19.72 28.06
N VAL A 233 -23.40 19.48 29.00
CA VAL A 233 -23.69 19.50 30.44
C VAL A 233 -23.65 20.96 30.90
N ALA A 234 -24.81 21.55 31.16
CA ALA A 234 -24.92 22.83 31.84
C ALA A 234 -24.77 22.60 33.36
N ALA A 235 -23.73 23.20 33.94
CA ALA A 235 -23.61 23.34 35.39
C ALA A 235 -24.28 24.66 35.81
N LEU A 236 -25.27 24.55 36.70
CA LEU A 236 -25.87 25.64 37.46
C LEU A 236 -25.04 25.86 38.74
N VAL A 237 -24.46 27.05 38.89
CA VAL A 237 -24.35 27.83 40.14
C VAL A 237 -24.39 29.31 39.77
#